data_AF-A0A9D9ADP9-F1
#
_entry.id   AF-A0A9D9ADP9-F1
#
_cell.length_a   1.000
_cell.length_b   1.000
_cell.length_c   1.000
_cell.angle_alpha   90.00
_cell.angle_beta   90.00
_cell.angle_gamma   90.00
#
_symmetry.space_group_name_H-M   'P 1'
#
loop_
_entity.id
_entity.type
_entity.pdbx_description
1 polymer ?
#
loop_
_entity_poly.entity_id
_entity_poly.type
_entity_poly.pdbx_seq_one_letter_code
_entity_poly.pdbx_strand_id
1 'polypeptide(L)'
;MASSAVSDRPGRTPHRVSGRLFAAGSSAFIETSVEFGVGSVCLIGVDGNLGGIRSLTEVTIDRPVVGLPRRIRFPGGEVFESDDHDKFEAALAYAEGRSKRKSGALGLGPVKLIALAVLAVLLPVGVFLAMPYAADGVARAMPRSIDKAIGASAFEEMDGRLFRASRLAPKTKSDLNRLFREIVDASALDPDDVRLRLRMASHKGLNENAIALPDGTIVLFDGLVEVAENEDELAGVLAHEIGHIEHRHSLRQAVRAAGLGLLVTIFVGDSASLLEELAAAGVFATELSYSREFETEADVTSARIMRRLGRDPEAMVFLLRRLHKDCNDDCEESGFWSTHPGLRERMESVGAGTE
;
A
#
# COMPACT_ATOMS: atom_id res chain seq x y z
N MET A 1 -45.87 -6.37 72.94
CA MET A 1 -46.48 -6.16 71.62
C MET A 1 -45.99 -4.83 71.08
N ALA A 2 -44.95 -4.84 70.24
CA ALA A 2 -44.48 -3.65 69.52
C ALA A 2 -44.67 -3.95 68.03
N SER A 3 -45.62 -3.25 67.42
CA SER A 3 -46.05 -3.43 66.03
C SER A 3 -45.00 -2.85 65.09
N SER A 4 -44.39 -3.71 64.28
CA SER A 4 -43.49 -3.38 63.19
C SER A 4 -44.31 -2.87 62.00
N ALA A 5 -44.45 -1.55 61.86
CA ALA A 5 -44.99 -0.94 60.65
C ALA A 5 -43.85 -0.75 59.63
N VAL A 6 -43.68 -1.74 58.74
CA VAL A 6 -42.89 -1.57 57.52
C VAL A 6 -43.71 -0.70 56.57
N SER A 7 -43.15 0.48 56.29
CA SER A 7 -43.62 1.47 55.33
C SER A 7 -43.83 0.86 53.94
N ASP A 8 -45.10 0.75 53.56
CA ASP A 8 -45.56 0.53 52.20
C ASP A 8 -45.13 1.71 51.30
N ARG A 9 -44.21 1.47 50.36
CA ARG A 9 -43.89 2.42 49.28
C ARG A 9 -44.53 1.89 47.98
N PRO A 10 -45.48 2.63 47.38
CA PRO A 10 -46.16 2.18 46.18
C PRO A 10 -45.30 2.41 44.93
N GLY A 11 -45.24 1.44 44.02
CA GLY A 11 -44.90 1.71 42.61
C GLY A 11 -43.73 0.95 41.96
N ARG A 12 -43.19 -0.13 42.53
CA ARG A 12 -42.29 -1.04 41.78
C ARG A 12 -42.74 -2.47 41.94
N THR A 13 -43.19 -3.07 40.84
CA THR A 13 -43.52 -4.49 40.75
C THR A 13 -42.29 -5.31 41.17
N PRO A 14 -42.40 -6.14 42.21
CA PRO A 14 -41.32 -7.04 42.61
C PRO A 14 -40.96 -7.99 41.48
N HIS A 15 -39.66 -8.27 41.28
CA HIS A 15 -39.23 -9.23 40.26
C HIS A 15 -39.40 -10.65 40.82
N ARG A 16 -40.49 -11.31 40.41
CA ARG A 16 -40.82 -12.68 40.79
C ARG A 16 -40.21 -13.68 39.80
N VAL A 17 -39.55 -14.70 40.33
CA VAL A 17 -38.93 -15.79 39.57
C VAL A 17 -39.50 -17.11 40.05
N SER A 18 -40.09 -17.89 39.14
CA SER A 18 -40.63 -19.21 39.44
C SER A 18 -39.55 -20.28 39.42
N GLY A 19 -39.72 -21.32 40.24
CA GLY A 19 -38.76 -22.40 40.35
C GLY A 19 -39.18 -23.50 41.32
N ARG A 20 -38.21 -24.32 41.71
CA ARG A 20 -38.38 -25.50 42.56
C ARG A 20 -37.60 -25.31 43.86
N LEU A 21 -38.22 -25.54 45.00
CA LEU A 21 -37.56 -25.49 46.32
C LEU A 21 -37.39 -26.90 46.87
N PHE A 22 -36.15 -27.21 47.25
CA PHE A 22 -35.75 -28.46 47.86
C PHE A 22 -35.47 -28.21 49.35
N ALA A 23 -36.03 -29.05 50.22
CA ALA A 23 -35.73 -29.02 51.66
C ALA A 23 -34.30 -29.53 51.92
N ALA A 24 -33.70 -29.13 53.04
CA ALA A 24 -32.34 -29.52 53.41
C ALA A 24 -32.17 -31.05 53.39
N GLY A 25 -31.27 -31.54 52.54
CA GLY A 25 -30.96 -32.97 52.42
C GLY A 25 -32.03 -33.83 51.74
N SER A 26 -33.04 -33.24 51.09
CA SER A 26 -34.11 -33.96 50.39
C SER A 26 -34.06 -33.73 48.87
N SER A 27 -34.41 -34.76 48.10
CA SER A 27 -34.64 -34.66 46.65
C SER A 27 -36.10 -34.34 46.28
N ALA A 28 -37.02 -34.33 47.27
CA ALA A 28 -38.38 -33.89 47.05
C ALA A 28 -38.42 -32.36 46.91
N PHE A 29 -39.14 -31.88 45.91
CA PHE A 29 -39.28 -30.45 45.64
C PHE A 29 -40.74 -30.00 45.71
N ILE A 30 -40.90 -28.70 45.95
CA ILE A 30 -42.17 -27.99 45.89
C ILE A 30 -42.01 -26.87 44.86
N GLU A 31 -42.99 -26.71 43.97
CA GLU A 31 -43.04 -25.56 43.06
C GLU A 31 -43.38 -24.29 43.85
N THR A 32 -42.53 -23.27 43.69
CA THR A 32 -42.64 -22.02 44.42
C THR A 32 -42.07 -20.88 43.58
N SER A 33 -42.17 -19.66 44.07
CA SER A 33 -41.54 -18.50 43.47
C SER A 33 -40.73 -17.74 44.50
N VAL A 34 -39.65 -17.13 44.05
CA VAL A 34 -38.85 -16.20 44.83
C VAL A 34 -39.10 -14.79 44.34
N GLU A 35 -39.22 -13.86 45.26
CA GLU A 35 -39.39 -12.44 45.00
C GLU A 35 -38.14 -11.66 45.42
N PHE A 36 -37.57 -10.93 44.46
CA PHE A 36 -36.38 -10.12 44.69
C PHE A 36 -36.77 -8.67 44.99
N GLY A 37 -36.42 -8.23 46.20
CA GLY A 37 -36.49 -6.84 46.64
C GLY A 37 -35.11 -6.18 46.61
N VAL A 38 -35.05 -4.87 46.81
CA VAL A 38 -33.76 -4.16 46.89
C VAL A 38 -33.00 -4.64 48.13
N GLY A 39 -31.90 -5.36 47.93
CA GLY A 39 -31.08 -5.96 48.99
C GLY A 39 -31.69 -7.19 49.69
N SER A 40 -32.83 -7.71 49.22
CA SER A 40 -33.55 -8.80 49.90
C SER A 40 -34.12 -9.83 48.94
N VAL A 41 -34.33 -11.04 49.44
CA VAL A 41 -34.96 -12.14 48.71
C VAL A 41 -36.02 -12.80 49.61
N CYS A 42 -37.19 -13.08 49.06
CA CYS A 42 -38.31 -13.66 49.78
C CYS A 42 -38.83 -14.91 49.07
N LEU A 43 -38.95 -16.03 49.79
CA LEU A 43 -39.66 -17.21 49.30
C LEU A 43 -41.17 -16.99 49.39
N ILE A 44 -41.93 -17.44 48.39
CA ILE A 44 -43.40 -17.36 48.38
C ILE A 44 -43.96 -18.78 48.50
N GLY A 45 -44.57 -19.12 49.63
CA GLY A 45 -45.19 -20.43 49.84
C GLY A 45 -46.31 -20.73 48.85
N VAL A 46 -46.64 -22.01 48.68
CA VAL A 46 -47.65 -22.52 47.73
C VAL A 46 -49.03 -21.90 47.95
N ASP A 47 -49.34 -21.51 49.20
CA ASP A 47 -50.61 -20.88 49.59
C ASP A 47 -50.62 -19.35 49.38
N GLY A 48 -49.58 -18.78 48.74
CA GLY A 48 -49.42 -17.34 48.56
C GLY A 48 -48.90 -16.59 49.79
N ASN A 49 -48.69 -17.28 50.92
CA ASN A 49 -48.07 -16.71 52.11
C ASN A 49 -46.57 -16.44 51.87
N LEU A 50 -46.14 -15.23 52.20
CA LEU A 50 -44.71 -14.86 52.16
C LEU A 50 -43.97 -15.71 53.22
N GLY A 51 -43.00 -16.50 52.76
CA GLY A 51 -41.96 -17.03 53.62
C GLY A 51 -41.13 -15.90 54.21
N GLY A 52 -40.27 -16.21 55.18
CA GLY A 52 -39.44 -15.18 55.83
C GLY A 52 -38.57 -14.42 54.81
N ILE A 53 -38.62 -13.09 54.85
CA ILE A 53 -37.71 -12.22 54.07
C ILE A 53 -36.28 -12.46 54.57
N ARG A 54 -35.33 -12.61 53.64
CA ARG A 54 -33.90 -12.78 53.92
C ARG A 54 -33.10 -11.69 53.25
N SER A 55 -32.00 -11.28 53.89
CA SER A 55 -31.04 -10.38 53.25
C SER A 55 -30.34 -11.11 52.11
N LEU A 56 -30.02 -10.40 51.02
CA LEU A 56 -29.23 -10.96 49.92
C LEU A 56 -27.83 -11.42 50.40
N THR A 57 -27.32 -10.85 51.50
CA THR A 57 -26.04 -11.22 52.12
C THR A 57 -26.11 -12.51 52.94
N GLU A 58 -27.32 -12.96 53.29
CA GLU A 58 -27.54 -14.18 54.09
C GLU A 58 -27.71 -15.42 53.20
N VAL A 59 -28.01 -15.23 51.91
CA VAL A 59 -28.17 -16.33 50.95
C VAL A 59 -26.92 -16.49 50.10
N THR A 60 -26.63 -17.72 49.69
CA THR A 60 -25.57 -17.99 48.72
C THR A 60 -26.20 -18.22 47.35
N ILE A 61 -25.83 -17.40 46.37
CA ILE A 61 -26.28 -17.55 44.99
C ILE A 61 -25.11 -18.09 44.17
N ASP A 62 -25.31 -19.24 43.52
CA ASP A 62 -24.25 -19.87 42.74
C ASP A 62 -23.87 -18.99 41.53
N ARG A 63 -22.66 -19.15 40.98
CA ARG A 63 -22.27 -18.44 39.74
C ARG A 63 -23.03 -19.01 38.52
N PRO A 64 -23.33 -18.19 37.50
CA PRO A 64 -24.01 -18.67 36.31
C PRO A 64 -23.11 -19.65 35.54
N VAL A 65 -23.66 -20.84 35.25
CA VAL A 65 -23.03 -21.88 34.43
C VAL A 65 -24.02 -22.24 33.32
N VAL A 66 -23.54 -22.26 32.07
CA VAL A 66 -24.37 -22.56 30.90
C VAL A 66 -24.90 -23.99 31.00
N GLY A 67 -26.21 -24.17 30.81
CA GLY A 67 -26.87 -25.49 30.83
C GLY A 67 -27.24 -26.03 32.22
N LEU A 68 -26.98 -25.28 33.30
CA LEU A 68 -27.42 -25.62 34.65
C LEU A 68 -28.43 -24.61 35.19
N PRO A 69 -29.41 -25.04 36.02
CA PRO A 69 -30.35 -24.13 36.66
C PRO A 69 -29.63 -23.16 37.60
N ARG A 70 -30.18 -21.95 37.76
CA ARG A 70 -29.72 -20.98 38.76
C ARG A 70 -30.15 -21.45 40.14
N ARG A 71 -29.25 -21.38 41.12
CA ARG A 71 -29.49 -21.88 42.48
C ARG A 71 -29.31 -20.79 43.53
N ILE A 72 -30.21 -20.75 44.50
CA ILE A 72 -30.10 -19.97 45.75
C ILE A 72 -30.10 -20.97 46.91
N ARG A 73 -29.05 -20.94 47.73
CA ARG A 73 -28.97 -21.70 48.97
C ARG A 73 -29.28 -20.79 50.15
N PHE A 74 -30.29 -21.16 50.93
CA PHE A 74 -30.70 -20.45 52.13
C PHE A 74 -29.93 -20.96 53.36
N PRO A 75 -29.80 -20.15 54.43
CA PRO A 75 -29.11 -20.55 55.67
C PRO A 75 -29.66 -21.83 56.32
N GLY A 76 -30.95 -22.13 56.14
CA GLY A 76 -31.61 -23.33 56.66
C GLY A 76 -31.28 -24.60 55.88
N GLY A 77 -30.46 -24.51 54.84
CA GLY A 77 -30.09 -25.62 53.97
C GLY A 77 -31.07 -25.86 52.83
N GLU A 78 -32.13 -25.06 52.69
CA GLU A 78 -33.04 -25.13 51.55
C GLU A 78 -32.35 -24.61 50.28
N VAL A 79 -32.70 -25.20 49.13
CA VAL A 79 -32.15 -24.80 47.83
C VAL A 79 -33.30 -24.49 46.88
N PHE A 80 -33.33 -23.27 46.33
CA PHE A 80 -34.24 -22.89 45.27
C PHE A 80 -33.52 -22.95 43.92
N GLU A 81 -34.14 -23.58 42.93
CA GLU A 81 -33.64 -23.72 41.56
C GLU A 81 -34.60 -23.08 40.56
N SER A 82 -34.07 -22.33 39.58
CA SER A 82 -34.84 -21.81 38.46
C SER A 82 -34.13 -22.05 37.13
N ASP A 83 -34.91 -22.50 36.15
CA ASP A 83 -34.46 -22.72 34.76
C ASP A 83 -34.54 -21.43 33.91
N ASP A 84 -35.26 -20.41 34.40
CA ASP A 84 -35.43 -19.11 33.71
C ASP A 84 -34.26 -18.17 34.04
N HIS A 85 -33.13 -18.41 33.38
CA HIS A 85 -31.87 -17.69 33.60
C HIS A 85 -32.02 -16.16 33.40
N ASP A 86 -32.76 -15.75 32.37
CA ASP A 86 -32.92 -14.35 32.01
C ASP A 86 -33.73 -13.58 33.05
N LYS A 87 -34.83 -14.16 33.55
CA LYS A 87 -35.60 -13.54 34.64
C LYS A 87 -34.83 -13.55 35.96
N PHE A 88 -34.10 -14.63 36.25
CA PHE A 88 -33.30 -14.73 37.46
C PHE A 88 -32.21 -13.66 37.53
N GLU A 89 -31.43 -13.48 36.46
CA GLU A 89 -30.36 -12.48 36.40
C GLU A 89 -30.92 -11.05 36.39
N ALA A 90 -32.06 -10.81 35.72
CA ALA A 90 -32.73 -9.50 35.78
C ALA A 90 -33.22 -9.15 37.20
N ALA A 91 -33.77 -10.13 37.91
CA ALA A 91 -34.25 -9.97 39.28
C ALA A 91 -33.09 -9.78 40.29
N LEU A 92 -32.00 -10.52 40.11
CA LEU A 92 -30.79 -10.38 40.93
C LEU A 92 -30.10 -9.02 40.70
N ALA A 93 -29.96 -8.59 39.44
CA ALA A 93 -29.39 -7.29 39.11
C ALA A 93 -30.20 -6.13 39.73
N TYR A 94 -31.53 -6.27 39.76
CA TYR A 94 -32.40 -5.34 40.49
C TYR A 94 -32.13 -5.36 42.00
N ALA A 95 -32.06 -6.54 42.62
CA ALA A 95 -31.81 -6.68 44.05
C ALA A 95 -30.45 -6.14 44.48
N GLU A 96 -29.42 -6.31 43.66
CA GLU A 96 -28.07 -5.78 43.90
C GLU A 96 -27.92 -4.30 43.56
N GLY A 97 -28.97 -3.64 43.06
CA GLY A 97 -28.91 -2.24 42.61
C GLY A 97 -28.05 -2.03 41.35
N ARG A 98 -27.66 -3.12 40.66
CA ARG A 98 -26.90 -3.09 39.41
C ARG A 98 -27.85 -2.86 38.25
N SER A 99 -28.33 -1.61 38.09
CA SER A 99 -28.99 -1.19 36.85
C SER A 99 -28.10 -1.51 35.64
N LYS A 100 -28.65 -2.16 34.60
CA LYS A 100 -27.94 -2.64 33.39
C LYS A 100 -27.01 -1.56 32.82
N ARG A 101 -25.76 -1.54 33.25
CA ARG A 101 -24.70 -0.83 32.54
C ARG A 101 -24.28 -1.76 31.40
N LYS A 102 -24.82 -1.52 30.20
CA LYS A 102 -24.43 -2.26 28.99
C LYS A 102 -22.91 -2.32 28.92
N SER A 103 -22.35 -3.52 28.97
CA SER A 103 -20.94 -3.79 28.77
C SER A 103 -20.58 -3.30 27.37
N GLY A 104 -19.81 -2.22 27.29
CA GLY A 104 -19.36 -1.66 26.03
C GLY A 104 -18.34 -2.58 25.37
N ALA A 105 -18.79 -3.46 24.47
CA ALA A 105 -18.02 -3.63 23.24
C ALA A 105 -17.80 -2.22 22.66
N LEU A 106 -16.62 -1.94 22.10
CA LEU A 106 -16.26 -0.63 21.56
C LEU A 106 -17.28 -0.23 20.46
N GLY A 107 -18.41 0.33 20.89
CA GLY A 107 -19.59 0.55 20.06
C GLY A 107 -19.39 1.79 19.22
N LEU A 108 -18.50 1.67 18.24
CA LEU A 108 -18.38 2.65 17.18
C LEU A 108 -19.70 2.56 16.39
N GLY A 109 -20.57 3.56 16.56
CA GLY A 109 -21.79 3.67 15.76
C GLY A 109 -21.47 3.65 14.25
N PRO A 110 -22.45 3.36 13.38
CA PRO A 110 -22.22 3.13 11.95
C PRO A 110 -21.46 4.28 11.28
N VAL A 111 -21.69 5.52 11.69
CA VAL A 111 -20.97 6.71 11.21
C VAL A 111 -19.47 6.66 11.50
N LYS A 112 -19.06 6.17 12.69
CA LYS A 112 -17.65 6.06 13.05
C LYS A 112 -16.96 4.92 12.30
N LEU A 113 -17.67 3.82 12.04
CA LEU A 113 -17.18 2.72 11.21
C LEU A 113 -17.00 3.16 9.75
N ILE A 114 -17.96 3.92 9.21
CA ILE A 114 -17.85 4.52 7.87
C ILE A 114 -16.68 5.50 7.83
N ALA A 115 -16.54 6.39 8.82
CA ALA A 115 -15.42 7.33 8.88
C ALA A 115 -14.07 6.62 8.96
N LEU A 116 -13.96 5.53 9.72
CA LEU A 116 -12.75 4.72 9.81
C LEU A 116 -12.46 4.00 8.49
N ALA A 117 -13.47 3.46 7.82
CA ALA A 117 -13.32 2.84 6.50
C ALA A 117 -12.89 3.85 5.43
N VAL A 118 -13.49 5.04 5.43
CA VAL A 118 -13.10 6.15 4.54
C VAL A 118 -11.65 6.56 4.82
N LEU A 119 -11.25 6.71 6.10
CA LEU A 119 -9.87 7.04 6.45
C LEU A 119 -8.90 5.93 6.03
N ALA A 120 -9.28 4.67 6.19
CA ALA A 120 -8.47 3.52 5.78
C ALA A 120 -8.27 3.44 4.25
N VAL A 121 -9.13 4.10 3.45
CA VAL A 121 -8.95 4.22 2.00
C VAL A 121 -8.23 5.51 1.61
N LEU A 122 -8.62 6.65 2.19
CA LEU A 122 -8.06 7.95 1.87
C LEU A 122 -6.58 8.07 2.26
N LEU A 123 -6.17 7.44 3.37
CA LEU A 123 -4.79 7.52 3.84
C LEU A 123 -3.81 6.80 2.89
N PRO A 124 -4.04 5.53 2.48
CA PRO A 124 -3.23 4.90 1.43
C PRO A 124 -3.24 5.67 0.11
N VAL A 125 -4.40 6.20 -0.32
CA VAL A 125 -4.49 7.01 -1.54
C VAL A 125 -3.66 8.29 -1.44
N GLY A 126 -3.72 8.99 -0.30
CA GLY A 126 -2.91 10.18 -0.06
C GLY A 126 -1.41 9.87 -0.05
N VAL A 127 -1.00 8.78 0.60
CA VAL A 127 0.39 8.31 0.59
C VAL A 127 0.83 7.94 -0.82
N PHE A 128 0.00 7.21 -1.57
CA PHE A 128 0.27 6.84 -2.97
C PHE A 128 0.47 8.06 -3.86
N LEU A 129 -0.37 9.10 -3.73
CA LEU A 129 -0.23 10.35 -4.49
C LEU A 129 1.00 11.16 -4.08
N ALA A 130 1.38 11.14 -2.80
CA ALA A 130 2.56 11.86 -2.30
C ALA A 130 3.88 11.13 -2.61
N MET A 131 3.85 9.82 -2.83
CA MET A 131 5.04 8.98 -2.93
C MET A 131 5.96 9.37 -4.11
N PRO A 132 5.47 9.63 -5.34
CA PRO A 132 6.34 10.05 -6.45
C PRO A 132 7.19 11.28 -6.12
N TYR A 133 6.61 12.26 -5.41
CA TYR A 133 7.31 13.47 -4.98
C TYR A 133 8.35 13.18 -3.89
N ALA A 134 8.02 12.32 -2.93
CA ALA A 134 8.95 11.90 -1.89
C ALA A 134 10.12 11.10 -2.48
N ALA A 135 9.84 10.16 -3.38
CA ALA A 135 10.84 9.34 -4.06
C ALA A 135 11.80 10.19 -4.90
N ASP A 136 11.30 11.21 -5.60
CA ASP A 136 12.15 12.16 -6.33
C ASP A 136 13.09 12.93 -5.39
N GLY A 137 12.58 13.37 -4.24
CA GLY A 137 13.40 14.02 -3.21
C GLY A 137 14.50 13.11 -2.67
N VAL A 138 14.16 11.86 -2.36
CA VAL A 138 15.12 10.84 -1.88
C VAL A 138 16.17 10.56 -2.95
N ALA A 139 15.76 10.28 -4.19
CA ALA A 139 16.68 9.98 -5.29
C ALA A 139 17.65 11.15 -5.56
N ARG A 140 17.19 12.40 -5.51
CA ARG A 140 18.07 13.57 -5.67
C ARG A 140 19.05 13.76 -4.51
N ALA A 141 18.65 13.43 -3.29
CA ALA A 141 19.51 13.51 -2.10
C ALA A 141 20.54 12.37 -2.02
N MET A 142 20.30 11.25 -2.71
CA MET A 142 21.21 10.11 -2.72
C MET A 142 22.56 10.45 -3.39
N PRO A 143 23.69 9.98 -2.84
CA PRO A 143 25.00 10.17 -3.46
C PRO A 143 25.11 9.51 -4.85
N ARG A 144 25.94 10.08 -5.74
CA ARG A 144 26.22 9.55 -7.10
C ARG A 144 26.85 8.14 -7.10
N SER A 145 27.43 7.71 -5.97
CA SER A 145 27.99 6.37 -5.81
C SER A 145 26.93 5.27 -5.92
N ILE A 146 25.67 5.57 -5.58
CA ILE A 146 24.56 4.63 -5.71
C ILE A 146 24.27 4.36 -7.19
N ASP A 147 24.22 5.39 -8.02
CA ASP A 147 23.99 5.24 -9.45
C ASP A 147 25.11 4.41 -10.10
N LYS A 148 26.37 4.65 -9.72
CA LYS A 148 27.53 3.86 -10.19
C LYS A 148 27.42 2.37 -9.82
N ALA A 149 27.03 2.05 -8.59
CA ALA A 149 26.91 0.66 -8.14
C ALA A 149 25.78 -0.09 -8.87
N ILE A 150 24.64 0.58 -9.06
CA ILE A 150 23.48 0.02 -9.74
C ILE A 150 23.79 -0.20 -11.23
N GLY A 151 24.32 0.80 -11.92
CA GLY A 151 24.55 0.72 -13.37
C GLY A 151 25.68 -0.24 -13.76
N ALA A 152 26.75 -0.35 -12.97
CA ALA A 152 27.84 -1.31 -13.25
C ALA A 152 27.32 -2.75 -13.27
N SER A 153 26.51 -3.12 -12.29
CA SER A 153 25.90 -4.45 -12.19
C SER A 153 24.92 -4.71 -13.34
N ALA A 154 24.11 -3.70 -13.70
CA ALA A 154 23.14 -3.79 -14.78
C ALA A 154 23.83 -4.03 -16.15
N PHE A 155 24.88 -3.27 -16.46
CA PHE A 155 25.60 -3.44 -17.72
C PHE A 155 26.24 -4.82 -17.85
N GLU A 156 26.91 -5.30 -16.79
CA GLU A 156 27.55 -6.63 -16.80
C GLU A 156 26.56 -7.78 -16.99
N GLU A 157 25.35 -7.66 -16.42
CA GLU A 157 24.32 -8.68 -16.60
C GLU A 157 23.75 -8.73 -18.02
N MET A 158 23.67 -7.57 -18.68
CA MET A 158 23.10 -7.43 -20.03
C MET A 158 24.12 -7.70 -21.14
N ASP A 159 25.37 -7.28 -20.96
CA ASP A 159 26.43 -7.45 -21.96
C ASP A 159 26.72 -8.96 -22.16
N GLY A 160 26.74 -9.41 -23.41
CA GLY A 160 26.91 -10.83 -23.75
C GLY A 160 25.65 -11.69 -23.68
N ARG A 161 24.61 -11.32 -22.92
CA ARG A 161 23.28 -11.94 -22.98
C ARG A 161 22.39 -11.24 -24.02
N LEU A 162 22.14 -9.95 -23.80
CA LEU A 162 21.28 -9.12 -24.65
C LEU A 162 22.08 -8.36 -25.70
N PHE A 163 23.34 -8.04 -25.41
CA PHE A 163 24.19 -7.24 -26.29
C PHE A 163 25.33 -8.04 -26.93
N ARG A 164 25.65 -7.67 -28.17
CA ARG A 164 26.79 -8.17 -28.95
C ARG A 164 27.70 -7.00 -29.31
N ALA A 165 28.95 -7.34 -29.67
CA ALA A 165 29.89 -6.34 -30.15
C ALA A 165 29.35 -5.64 -31.40
N SER A 166 29.46 -4.30 -31.42
CA SER A 166 29.05 -3.48 -32.57
C SER A 166 29.82 -3.84 -33.83
N ARG A 167 29.10 -3.95 -34.95
CA ARG A 167 29.62 -4.22 -36.29
C ARG A 167 29.88 -2.96 -37.11
N LEU A 168 29.62 -1.77 -36.56
CA LEU A 168 29.88 -0.49 -37.23
C LEU A 168 31.35 -0.35 -37.64
N ALA A 169 31.56 0.32 -38.77
CA ALA A 169 32.89 0.59 -39.31
C ALA A 169 33.72 1.45 -38.32
N PRO A 170 35.06 1.27 -38.27
CA PRO A 170 35.91 2.03 -37.34
C PRO A 170 35.76 3.55 -37.45
N LYS A 171 35.57 4.06 -38.67
CA LYS A 171 35.33 5.49 -38.93
C LYS A 171 34.05 5.97 -38.24
N THR A 172 32.93 5.27 -38.46
CA THR A 172 31.63 5.57 -37.82
C THR A 172 31.75 5.54 -36.31
N LYS A 173 32.46 4.56 -35.74
CA LYS A 173 32.72 4.49 -34.29
C LYS A 173 33.49 5.73 -33.80
N SER A 174 34.50 6.18 -34.54
CA SER A 174 35.25 7.39 -34.20
C SER A 174 34.39 8.65 -34.28
N ASP A 175 33.58 8.77 -35.33
CA ASP A 175 32.69 9.93 -35.54
C ASP A 175 31.63 10.02 -34.43
N LEU A 176 31.03 8.89 -34.03
CA LEU A 176 30.08 8.83 -32.92
C LEU A 176 30.72 9.18 -31.57
N ASN A 177 31.96 8.72 -31.32
CA ASN A 177 32.68 9.10 -30.10
C ASN A 177 33.06 10.58 -30.08
N ARG A 178 33.36 11.18 -31.24
CA ARG A 178 33.56 12.63 -31.35
C ARG A 178 32.25 13.36 -31.03
N LEU A 179 31.16 13.00 -31.70
CA LEU A 179 29.85 13.59 -31.49
C LEU A 179 29.43 13.52 -30.03
N PHE A 180 29.56 12.34 -29.41
CA PHE A 180 29.22 12.14 -28.00
C PHE A 180 30.00 13.07 -27.08
N ARG A 181 31.31 13.25 -27.30
CA ARG A 181 32.10 14.21 -26.51
C ARG A 181 31.61 15.65 -26.66
N GLU A 182 31.26 16.09 -27.87
CA GLU A 182 30.70 17.43 -28.09
C GLU A 182 29.41 17.63 -27.28
N ILE A 183 28.53 16.62 -27.26
CA ILE A 183 27.27 16.65 -26.51
C ILE A 183 27.52 16.68 -25.00
N VAL A 184 28.45 15.85 -24.50
CA VAL A 184 28.83 15.82 -23.09
C VAL A 184 29.42 17.17 -22.66
N ASP A 185 30.30 17.76 -23.46
CA ASP A 185 30.91 19.07 -23.20
C ASP A 185 29.86 20.21 -23.13
N ALA A 186 28.74 20.07 -23.85
CA ALA A 186 27.62 21.01 -23.80
C ALA A 186 26.58 20.72 -22.69
N SER A 187 26.70 19.56 -22.02
CA SER A 187 25.81 19.10 -20.95
C SER A 187 26.19 19.70 -19.58
N ALA A 188 25.50 19.29 -18.50
CA ALA A 188 25.89 19.61 -17.13
C ALA A 188 26.67 18.47 -16.43
N LEU A 189 26.99 17.40 -17.15
CA LEU A 189 27.65 16.21 -16.61
C LEU A 189 29.18 16.33 -16.67
N ASP A 190 29.86 15.63 -15.76
CA ASP A 190 31.30 15.44 -15.82
C ASP A 190 31.63 14.42 -16.93
N PRO A 191 32.53 14.73 -17.89
CA PRO A 191 32.93 13.79 -18.94
C PRO A 191 33.48 12.46 -18.43
N ASP A 192 34.05 12.42 -17.22
CA ASP A 192 34.57 11.18 -16.62
C ASP A 192 33.45 10.28 -16.05
N ASP A 193 32.26 10.86 -15.82
CA ASP A 193 31.10 10.14 -15.28
C ASP A 193 30.21 9.53 -16.37
N VAL A 194 30.44 9.83 -17.65
CA VAL A 194 29.62 9.34 -18.76
C VAL A 194 30.43 8.64 -19.83
N ARG A 195 29.85 7.63 -20.48
CA ARG A 195 30.53 6.85 -21.52
C ARG A 195 29.58 6.31 -22.57
N LEU A 196 30.01 6.35 -23.82
CA LEU A 196 29.28 5.73 -24.92
C LEU A 196 29.76 4.29 -25.14
N ARG A 197 28.81 3.37 -25.25
CA ARG A 197 29.02 1.97 -25.66
C ARG A 197 28.23 1.70 -26.92
N LEU A 198 28.94 1.34 -27.98
CA LEU A 198 28.32 0.89 -29.22
C LEU A 198 28.09 -0.62 -29.13
N ARG A 199 26.85 -1.06 -29.37
CA ARG A 199 26.45 -2.46 -29.28
C ARG A 199 25.50 -2.82 -30.42
N MET A 200 25.42 -4.10 -30.71
CA MET A 200 24.34 -4.66 -31.49
C MET A 200 23.41 -5.40 -30.55
N ALA A 201 22.09 -5.17 -30.64
CA ALA A 201 21.14 -5.92 -29.84
C ALA A 201 20.95 -7.34 -30.41
N SER A 202 20.82 -8.33 -29.53
CA SER A 202 20.55 -9.72 -29.94
C SER A 202 19.15 -9.91 -30.53
N HIS A 203 18.21 -9.00 -30.24
CA HIS A 203 16.84 -9.04 -30.74
C HIS A 203 16.54 -7.82 -31.61
N LYS A 204 15.80 -8.02 -32.71
CA LYS A 204 15.57 -6.98 -33.73
C LYS A 204 14.87 -5.74 -33.15
N GLY A 205 13.87 -5.94 -32.29
CA GLY A 205 13.13 -4.84 -31.66
C GLY A 205 14.04 -3.85 -30.92
N LEU A 206 15.05 -4.34 -30.18
CA LEU A 206 15.96 -3.48 -29.42
C LEU A 206 17.07 -2.84 -30.27
N ASN A 207 17.29 -3.29 -31.51
CA ASN A 207 18.45 -2.86 -32.29
C ASN A 207 18.30 -1.43 -32.85
N GLU A 208 17.08 -0.92 -32.93
CA GLU A 208 16.72 0.44 -33.35
C GLU A 208 16.47 1.34 -32.12
N ASN A 209 17.33 1.23 -31.10
CA ASN A 209 17.15 1.95 -29.83
C ASN A 209 18.46 2.57 -29.32
N ALA A 210 18.37 3.36 -28.25
CA ALA A 210 19.44 3.75 -27.35
C ALA A 210 18.93 3.67 -25.90
N ILE A 211 19.80 3.42 -24.94
CA ILE A 211 19.42 3.42 -23.51
C ILE A 211 20.51 4.06 -22.66
N ALA A 212 20.11 4.77 -21.61
CA ALA A 212 20.98 5.30 -20.58
C ALA A 212 20.93 4.44 -19.31
N LEU A 213 22.09 4.06 -18.79
CA LEU A 213 22.20 3.37 -17.51
C LEU A 213 22.52 4.34 -16.37
N PRO A 214 22.14 4.00 -15.12
CA PRO A 214 22.38 4.88 -13.96
C PRO A 214 23.84 5.31 -13.77
N ASP A 215 24.81 4.45 -14.14
CA ASP A 215 26.25 4.73 -13.97
C ASP A 215 26.83 5.71 -15.01
N GLY A 216 25.97 6.30 -15.85
CA GLY A 216 26.34 7.20 -16.94
C GLY A 216 26.73 6.49 -18.24
N THR A 217 26.55 5.17 -18.31
CA THR A 217 26.76 4.42 -19.55
C THR A 217 25.58 4.61 -20.50
N ILE A 218 25.82 5.16 -21.69
CA ILE A 218 24.85 5.20 -22.78
C ILE A 218 25.17 4.07 -23.74
N VAL A 219 24.20 3.21 -24.02
CA VAL A 219 24.31 2.16 -25.03
C VAL A 219 23.56 2.60 -26.28
N LEU A 220 24.29 2.81 -27.37
CA LEU A 220 23.73 3.13 -28.68
C LEU A 220 23.78 1.87 -29.55
N PHE A 221 22.62 1.46 -30.08
CA PHE A 221 22.53 0.26 -30.91
C PHE A 221 22.82 0.54 -32.38
N ASP A 222 23.49 -0.41 -33.04
CA ASP A 222 23.90 -0.30 -34.44
C ASP A 222 22.73 -0.02 -35.39
N GLY A 223 21.55 -0.62 -35.14
CA GLY A 223 20.37 -0.41 -36.00
C GLY A 223 19.84 1.01 -35.97
N LEU A 224 19.92 1.70 -34.81
CA LEU A 224 19.55 3.10 -34.73
C LEU A 224 20.48 3.99 -35.57
N VAL A 225 21.78 3.65 -35.59
CA VAL A 225 22.77 4.33 -36.43
C VAL A 225 22.52 4.08 -37.92
N GLU A 226 22.05 2.88 -38.29
CA GLU A 226 21.71 2.52 -39.67
C GLU A 226 20.44 3.23 -40.17
N VAL A 227 19.49 3.53 -39.28
CA VAL A 227 18.27 4.28 -39.61
C VAL A 227 18.52 5.78 -39.72
N ALA A 228 19.47 6.33 -38.97
CA ALA A 228 19.74 7.77 -39.00
C ALA A 228 20.24 8.24 -40.38
N GLU A 229 19.70 9.37 -40.85
CA GLU A 229 20.06 9.99 -42.12
C GLU A 229 21.17 11.03 -41.97
N ASN A 230 21.35 11.58 -40.76
CA ASN A 230 22.37 12.58 -40.50
C ASN A 230 22.87 12.55 -39.03
N GLU A 231 23.96 13.28 -38.78
CA GLU A 231 24.61 13.34 -37.47
C GLU A 231 23.74 14.06 -36.41
N ASP A 232 22.94 15.06 -36.80
CA ASP A 232 22.11 15.84 -35.87
C ASP A 232 20.97 15.01 -35.28
N GLU A 233 20.43 14.06 -36.04
CA GLU A 233 19.42 13.13 -35.56
C GLU A 233 19.95 12.25 -34.42
N LEU A 234 21.14 11.65 -34.61
CA LEU A 234 21.82 10.89 -33.57
C LEU A 234 22.27 11.79 -32.42
N ALA A 235 22.64 13.03 -32.70
CA ALA A 235 23.00 13.99 -31.68
C ALA A 235 21.82 14.28 -30.74
N GLY A 236 20.63 14.49 -31.31
CA GLY A 236 19.42 14.71 -30.52
C GLY A 236 19.03 13.51 -29.66
N VAL A 237 19.17 12.27 -30.17
CA VAL A 237 18.95 11.06 -29.37
C VAL A 237 19.98 10.94 -28.25
N LEU A 238 21.28 11.12 -28.54
CA LEU A 238 22.31 11.06 -27.49
C LEU A 238 22.14 12.16 -26.44
N ALA A 239 21.72 13.36 -26.85
CA ALA A 239 21.41 14.46 -25.94
C ALA A 239 20.18 14.16 -25.06
N HIS A 240 19.20 13.43 -25.60
CA HIS A 240 18.04 12.91 -24.85
C HIS A 240 18.46 11.90 -23.78
N GLU A 241 19.29 10.92 -24.15
CA GLU A 241 19.85 9.94 -23.22
C GLU A 241 20.69 10.62 -22.11
N ILE A 242 21.45 11.67 -22.45
CA ILE A 242 22.14 12.49 -21.45
C ILE A 242 21.15 13.17 -20.49
N GLY A 243 19.99 13.60 -20.98
CA GLY A 243 18.91 14.12 -20.14
C GLY A 243 18.46 13.12 -19.07
N HIS A 244 18.31 11.84 -19.42
CA HIS A 244 17.97 10.80 -18.44
C HIS A 244 19.03 10.65 -17.33
N ILE A 245 20.31 10.76 -17.68
CA ILE A 245 21.42 10.70 -16.71
C ILE A 245 21.49 11.97 -15.84
N GLU A 246 21.32 13.15 -16.45
CA GLU A 246 21.35 14.45 -15.76
C GLU A 246 20.28 14.50 -14.66
N HIS A 247 19.06 14.05 -14.99
CA HIS A 247 17.90 14.05 -14.09
C HIS A 247 17.75 12.78 -13.25
N ARG A 248 18.66 11.82 -13.40
CA ARG A 248 18.70 10.53 -12.66
C ARG A 248 17.37 9.77 -12.75
N HIS A 249 16.79 9.70 -13.95
CA HIS A 249 15.46 9.11 -14.17
C HIS A 249 15.39 7.64 -13.73
N SER A 250 16.37 6.81 -14.10
CA SER A 250 16.44 5.41 -13.68
C SER A 250 16.43 5.23 -12.16
N LEU A 251 17.21 6.05 -11.43
CA LEU A 251 17.25 6.00 -9.97
C LEU A 251 15.92 6.48 -9.36
N ARG A 252 15.36 7.59 -9.86
CA ARG A 252 14.05 8.08 -9.41
C ARG A 252 12.97 7.03 -9.62
N GLN A 253 12.98 6.34 -10.76
CA GLN A 253 12.07 5.25 -11.07
C GLN A 253 12.28 4.05 -10.15
N ALA A 254 13.53 3.64 -9.90
CA ALA A 254 13.86 2.55 -8.98
C ALA A 254 13.35 2.85 -7.55
N VAL A 255 13.60 4.07 -7.05
CA VAL A 255 13.15 4.50 -5.72
C VAL A 255 11.62 4.55 -5.65
N ARG A 256 10.95 5.05 -6.70
CA ARG A 256 9.48 5.02 -6.81
C ARG A 256 8.96 3.58 -6.76
N ALA A 257 9.53 2.67 -7.55
CA ALA A 257 9.13 1.26 -7.58
C ALA A 257 9.33 0.58 -6.22
N ALA A 258 10.48 0.78 -5.57
CA ALA A 258 10.75 0.22 -4.25
C ALA A 258 9.80 0.78 -3.17
N GLY A 259 9.50 2.08 -3.24
CA GLY A 259 8.52 2.73 -2.37
C GLY A 259 7.11 2.14 -2.54
N LEU A 260 6.67 1.91 -3.78
CA LEU A 260 5.39 1.23 -4.06
C LEU A 260 5.37 -0.18 -3.49
N GLY A 261 6.44 -0.95 -3.72
CA GLY A 261 6.58 -2.30 -3.18
C GLY A 261 6.40 -2.33 -1.66
N LEU A 262 7.10 -1.45 -0.94
CA LEU A 262 6.97 -1.33 0.51
C LEU A 262 5.55 -0.96 0.96
N LEU A 263 4.87 -0.06 0.25
CA LEU A 263 3.48 0.29 0.57
C LEU A 263 2.54 -0.91 0.40
N VAL A 264 2.69 -1.67 -0.69
CA VAL A 264 1.92 -2.91 -0.91
C VAL A 264 2.18 -3.89 0.23
N THR A 265 3.44 -4.04 0.68
CA THR A 265 3.78 -4.89 1.83
C THR A 265 3.04 -4.48 3.10
N ILE A 266 3.06 -3.20 3.43
CA ILE A 266 2.45 -2.67 4.67
C ILE A 266 0.94 -2.89 4.68
N PHE A 267 0.27 -2.73 3.55
CA PHE A 267 -1.20 -2.78 3.47
C PHE A 267 -1.76 -4.18 3.18
N VAL A 268 -1.05 -5.03 2.42
CA VAL A 268 -1.55 -6.34 1.98
C VAL A 268 -1.04 -7.48 2.85
N GLY A 269 0.09 -7.31 3.55
CA GLY A 269 0.56 -8.23 4.59
C GLY A 269 1.40 -9.42 4.12
N ASP A 270 1.63 -9.59 2.81
CA ASP A 270 2.66 -10.47 2.27
C ASP A 270 3.02 -10.07 0.83
N SER A 271 4.26 -9.67 0.61
CA SER A 271 4.78 -9.29 -0.72
C SER A 271 6.30 -9.45 -0.79
N ALA A 272 6.87 -10.32 0.06
CA ALA A 272 8.29 -10.65 -0.02
C ALA A 272 8.64 -11.17 -1.41
N SER A 273 7.74 -11.95 -2.02
CA SER A 273 7.83 -12.39 -3.42
C SER A 273 7.79 -11.24 -4.42
N LEU A 274 6.93 -10.24 -4.22
CA LEU A 274 6.81 -9.05 -5.08
C LEU A 274 8.05 -8.14 -4.99
N LEU A 275 8.62 -7.98 -3.79
CA LEU A 275 9.88 -7.25 -3.63
C LEU A 275 11.07 -8.00 -4.23
N GLU A 276 11.13 -9.33 -4.05
CA GLU A 276 12.14 -10.17 -4.71
C GLU A 276 11.96 -10.15 -6.23
N GLU A 277 10.73 -10.15 -6.74
CA GLU A 277 10.43 -10.10 -8.17
C GLU A 277 10.69 -8.71 -8.76
N LEU A 278 10.45 -7.61 -8.03
CA LEU A 278 10.86 -6.26 -8.45
C LEU A 278 12.38 -6.07 -8.40
N ALA A 279 13.05 -6.69 -7.43
CA ALA A 279 14.51 -6.72 -7.36
C ALA A 279 15.12 -7.61 -8.47
N ALA A 280 14.48 -8.74 -8.79
CA ALA A 280 14.89 -9.70 -9.84
C ALA A 280 14.49 -9.26 -11.26
N ALA A 281 13.44 -8.45 -11.41
CA ALA A 281 13.09 -7.75 -12.66
C ALA A 281 14.18 -6.75 -13.06
N GLY A 282 15.10 -6.45 -12.14
CA GLY A 282 16.34 -5.77 -12.40
C GLY A 282 16.15 -4.29 -12.74
N VAL A 283 17.28 -3.59 -12.77
CA VAL A 283 17.40 -2.22 -13.27
C VAL A 283 16.85 -2.10 -14.71
N PHE A 284 16.82 -3.19 -15.46
CA PHE A 284 16.20 -3.23 -16.78
C PHE A 284 14.69 -2.91 -16.74
N ALA A 285 13.97 -3.33 -15.69
CA ALA A 285 12.56 -2.96 -15.53
C ALA A 285 12.35 -1.47 -15.31
N THR A 286 13.35 -0.74 -14.80
CA THR A 286 13.30 0.72 -14.68
C THR A 286 13.58 1.44 -16.00
N GLU A 287 14.09 0.74 -17.01
CA GLU A 287 14.26 1.25 -18.38
C GLU A 287 13.14 0.80 -19.33
N LEU A 288 12.24 -0.09 -18.89
CA LEU A 288 11.18 -0.66 -19.75
C LEU A 288 10.17 0.37 -20.23
N SER A 289 9.96 1.46 -19.50
CA SER A 289 9.13 2.60 -19.92
C SER A 289 9.27 3.76 -18.94
N TYR A 290 9.72 4.91 -19.43
CA TYR A 290 9.80 6.12 -18.63
C TYR A 290 8.45 6.84 -18.52
N SER A 291 8.23 7.54 -17.40
CA SER A 291 7.04 8.39 -17.23
C SER A 291 7.07 9.59 -18.20
N ARG A 292 5.91 10.09 -18.60
CA ARG A 292 5.78 11.24 -19.52
C ARG A 292 6.52 12.48 -19.01
N GLU A 293 6.55 12.67 -17.69
CA GLU A 293 7.30 13.75 -17.05
C GLU A 293 8.81 13.62 -17.28
N PHE A 294 9.35 12.40 -17.24
CA PHE A 294 10.78 12.13 -17.46
C PHE A 294 11.15 12.31 -18.92
N GLU A 295 10.32 11.84 -19.85
CA GLU A 295 10.52 12.09 -21.28
C GLU A 295 10.53 13.59 -21.59
N THR A 296 9.63 14.36 -20.97
CA THR A 296 9.60 15.83 -21.14
C THR A 296 10.87 16.49 -20.59
N GLU A 297 11.33 16.10 -19.39
CA GLU A 297 12.58 16.60 -18.80
C GLU A 297 13.80 16.27 -19.70
N ALA A 298 13.83 15.09 -20.31
CA ALA A 298 14.87 14.65 -21.22
C ALA A 298 14.83 15.39 -22.58
N ASP A 299 13.65 15.57 -23.18
CA ASP A 299 13.47 16.31 -24.43
C ASP A 299 13.88 17.79 -24.29
N VAL A 300 13.47 18.44 -23.20
CA VAL A 300 13.86 19.83 -22.91
C VAL A 300 15.38 19.94 -22.74
N THR A 301 15.99 18.94 -22.11
CA THR A 301 17.44 18.86 -21.95
C THR A 301 18.15 18.64 -23.28
N SER A 302 17.64 17.74 -24.13
CA SER A 302 18.13 17.50 -25.48
C SER A 302 18.09 18.77 -26.31
N ALA A 303 16.94 19.45 -26.34
CA ALA A 303 16.78 20.70 -27.07
C ALA A 303 17.74 21.79 -26.57
N ARG A 304 17.94 21.91 -25.25
CA ARG A 304 18.92 22.82 -24.65
C ARG A 304 20.35 22.52 -25.12
N ILE A 305 20.76 21.25 -25.12
CA ILE A 305 22.10 20.83 -25.54
C ILE A 305 22.30 21.08 -27.04
N MET A 306 21.34 20.70 -27.87
CA MET A 306 21.39 20.92 -29.32
C MET A 306 21.51 22.40 -29.67
N ARG A 307 20.73 23.28 -29.01
CA ARG A 307 20.85 24.74 -29.18
C ARG A 307 22.24 25.27 -28.80
N ARG A 308 22.83 24.78 -27.70
CA ARG A 308 24.18 25.19 -27.29
C ARG A 308 25.24 24.80 -28.32
N LEU A 309 25.05 23.68 -29.00
CA LEU A 309 25.92 23.21 -30.08
C LEU A 309 25.64 23.88 -31.43
N GLY A 310 24.60 24.73 -31.52
CA GLY A 310 24.18 25.34 -32.79
C GLY A 310 23.56 24.34 -33.77
N ARG A 311 23.07 23.19 -33.28
CA ARG A 311 22.41 22.14 -34.07
C ARG A 311 20.89 22.28 -33.98
N ASP A 312 20.17 21.70 -34.93
CA ASP A 312 18.71 21.72 -34.95
C ASP A 312 18.12 20.92 -33.76
N PRO A 313 17.40 21.56 -32.82
CA PRO A 313 16.79 20.86 -31.68
C PRO A 313 15.73 19.85 -32.09
N GLU A 314 15.10 20.03 -33.25
CA GLU A 314 14.05 19.15 -33.77
C GLU A 314 14.61 17.96 -34.56
N ALA A 315 15.93 17.87 -34.77
CA ALA A 315 16.55 16.84 -35.61
C ALA A 315 16.09 15.43 -35.24
N MET A 316 16.11 15.09 -33.95
CA MET A 316 15.68 13.78 -33.45
C MET A 316 14.24 13.43 -33.86
N VAL A 317 13.33 14.40 -33.98
CA VAL A 317 11.93 14.16 -34.37
C VAL A 317 11.84 13.52 -35.76
N PHE A 318 12.72 13.88 -36.69
CA PHE A 318 12.73 13.29 -38.04
C PHE A 318 13.10 11.80 -38.01
N LEU A 319 14.06 11.42 -37.16
CA LEU A 319 14.42 10.03 -36.93
C LEU A 319 13.27 9.27 -36.29
N LEU A 320 12.67 9.83 -35.24
CA LEU A 320 11.56 9.19 -34.53
C LEU A 320 10.35 8.97 -35.45
N ARG A 321 10.03 9.93 -36.32
CA ARG A 321 8.96 9.77 -37.33
C ARG A 321 9.24 8.62 -38.29
N ARG A 322 10.50 8.40 -38.69
CA ARG A 322 10.88 7.28 -39.56
C ARG A 322 10.75 5.95 -38.83
N LEU A 323 11.24 5.85 -37.59
CA LEU A 323 11.02 4.67 -36.75
C LEU A 323 9.54 4.36 -36.53
N HIS A 324 8.70 5.37 -36.34
CA HIS A 324 7.26 5.18 -36.17
C HIS A 324 6.57 4.75 -37.48
N LYS A 325 7.00 5.28 -38.63
CA LYS A 325 6.43 4.96 -39.93
C LYS A 325 6.79 3.54 -40.40
N ASP A 326 8.00 3.08 -40.10
CA ASP A 326 8.50 1.77 -40.52
C ASP A 326 8.04 0.62 -39.59
N CYS A 327 7.18 0.96 -38.63
CA CYS A 327 6.70 0.07 -37.60
C CYS A 327 5.21 -0.30 -37.84
N ASN A 328 4.87 -1.58 -37.61
CA ASN A 328 3.50 -2.13 -37.77
C ASN A 328 2.64 -1.88 -36.51
N ASP A 329 1.38 -2.36 -36.47
CA ASP A 329 0.41 -2.08 -35.38
C ASP A 329 0.92 -2.29 -33.92
N ASP A 330 2.00 -3.03 -33.69
CA ASP A 330 2.60 -3.32 -32.36
C ASP A 330 3.71 -2.32 -31.93
N CYS A 331 3.73 -1.10 -32.47
CA CYS A 331 4.82 -0.14 -32.22
C CYS A 331 5.06 0.21 -30.76
N GLU A 332 4.00 0.31 -29.97
CA GLU A 332 4.14 0.72 -28.57
C GLU A 332 4.77 -0.36 -27.69
N GLU A 333 4.85 -1.61 -28.18
CA GLU A 333 5.36 -2.75 -27.41
C GLU A 333 6.80 -3.15 -27.76
N SER A 334 7.46 -2.49 -28.72
CA SER A 334 8.82 -2.88 -29.12
C SER A 334 9.77 -1.73 -29.45
N GLY A 335 11.06 -1.95 -29.23
CA GLY A 335 12.14 -1.03 -29.58
C GLY A 335 12.10 0.30 -28.84
N PHE A 336 12.43 1.38 -29.55
CA PHE A 336 12.52 2.72 -28.97
C PHE A 336 11.24 3.15 -28.24
N TRP A 337 10.08 2.80 -28.78
CA TRP A 337 8.77 3.22 -28.23
C TRP A 337 8.38 2.51 -26.95
N SER A 338 8.86 1.28 -26.74
CA SER A 338 8.64 0.57 -25.49
C SER A 338 9.26 1.34 -24.32
N THR A 339 10.51 1.79 -24.49
CA THR A 339 11.27 2.51 -23.46
C THR A 339 10.94 4.01 -23.41
N HIS A 340 10.63 4.64 -24.55
CA HIS A 340 10.34 6.07 -24.69
C HIS A 340 8.99 6.35 -25.37
N PRO A 341 7.87 6.32 -24.62
CA PRO A 341 6.54 6.50 -25.20
C PRO A 341 6.24 7.95 -25.60
N GLY A 342 5.33 8.13 -26.58
CA GLY A 342 4.63 9.40 -26.80
C GLY A 342 5.21 10.35 -27.85
N LEU A 343 5.36 9.92 -29.11
CA LEU A 343 5.88 10.75 -30.23
C LEU A 343 5.26 12.15 -30.32
N ARG A 344 3.93 12.26 -30.18
CA ARG A 344 3.21 13.53 -30.36
C ARG A 344 3.58 14.54 -29.28
N GLU A 345 3.57 14.11 -28.02
CA GLU A 345 3.94 14.97 -26.89
C GLU A 345 5.40 15.41 -26.97
N ARG A 346 6.29 14.55 -27.49
CA ARG A 346 7.71 14.88 -27.69
C ARG A 346 7.96 15.93 -28.77
N MET A 347 7.14 15.94 -29.83
CA MET A 347 7.17 17.02 -30.80
C MET A 347 6.79 18.36 -30.17
N GLU A 348 5.81 18.35 -29.25
CA GLU A 348 5.37 19.55 -28.54
C GLU A 348 6.44 20.03 -27.55
N SER A 349 7.10 19.13 -26.80
CA SER A 349 8.14 19.47 -25.81
C SER A 349 9.40 20.07 -26.43
N VAL A 350 9.89 19.48 -27.52
CA VAL A 350 11.09 19.96 -28.24
C VAL A 350 10.81 21.32 -28.91
N GLY A 351 9.63 21.46 -29.51
CA GLY A 351 9.18 22.68 -30.18
C GLY A 351 8.84 23.82 -29.23
N ALA A 352 8.34 23.55 -28.02
CA ALA A 352 7.95 24.59 -27.05
C ALA A 352 9.13 25.34 -26.42
N GLY A 353 10.36 24.81 -26.50
CA GLY A 353 11.56 25.53 -26.05
C GLY A 353 12.03 26.66 -26.98
N THR A 354 11.21 27.06 -27.97
CA THR A 354 11.52 28.07 -28.99
C THR A 354 11.14 29.50 -28.60
N GLU A 355 10.60 29.72 -27.41
CA GLU A 355 10.22 31.07 -26.91
C GLU A 355 11.26 31.72 -25.99
#